data_AF-A0A8H5JDR3-F1
#
_entry.id   AF-A0A8H5JDR3-F1
#
_cell.length_a   1.000
_cell.length_b   1.000
_cell.length_c   1.000
_cell.angle_alpha   90.00
_cell.angle_beta   90.00
_cell.angle_gamma   90.00
#
_symmetry.space_group_name_H-M   'P 1'
#
loop_
_entity.id
_entity.type
_entity.pdbx_description
1 polymer ?
#
loop_
_entity_poly.entity_id
_entity_poly.type
_entity_poly.pdbx_seq_one_letter_code
_entity_poly.pdbx_strand_id
1 'polypeptide(L)'
;MSEDSNMKPCALLFGDAGTMIAATPSLGLRTKIKTEVGTVVPPSADPYFGFRLTVRRDRRQLTSEGEGKGVCFAYDPSLDKPVLADYRITVKFPRGGVSCDYLPVPEAVQAKFPTVQNWQGFTYLVVRLQSPWIVIQGYQQEYYNSTDPKLAQWVQDDKEINNVSLLDVLHQHNFYFVVDMDIGSCREVMRDEGLPPRFTYGYPKQPTNVEEMENLVDENQGGPFAPCYAFDSDAAQVTAINQSVVQDTLWVHREAEMIAEECFQAYFIAPPGRIPEGSGLYLVVSVPKEWRERHELAWRRLIMSNPLLKVEIHDIVGPEDSEPALWVGKILERSDSFPDLDSHLIGDNEVVLRVRAAADPKVRIYNYNDRETANKALAQGAQN
;
A
#
# COMPACT_ATOMS: atom_id res chain seq x y z
N MET A 1 0.58 -9.49 6.97
CA MET A 1 -0.55 -9.91 7.82
C MET A 1 -1.49 -10.75 6.99
N SER A 2 -1.83 -11.97 7.44
CA SER A 2 -2.75 -12.87 6.73
C SER A 2 -4.21 -12.49 6.99
N GLU A 3 -5.08 -12.70 6.00
CA GLU A 3 -6.54 -12.62 6.16
C GLU A 3 -7.00 -13.75 7.10
N ASP A 4 -7.64 -13.41 8.22
CA ASP A 4 -8.31 -14.39 9.07
C ASP A 4 -9.72 -14.61 8.51
N SER A 5 -9.95 -15.81 7.96
CA SER A 5 -11.17 -16.15 7.24
C SER A 5 -11.80 -17.42 7.80
N ASN A 6 -13.08 -17.32 8.18
CA ASN A 6 -13.93 -18.45 8.55
C ASN A 6 -14.87 -18.85 7.41
N MET A 7 -14.53 -18.51 6.16
CA MET A 7 -15.32 -18.93 4.99
C MET A 7 -15.38 -20.46 4.91
N LYS A 8 -16.59 -21.00 4.83
CA LYS A 8 -16.83 -22.44 4.70
C LYS A 8 -17.48 -22.79 3.37
N PRO A 9 -17.09 -23.92 2.75
CA PRO A 9 -17.82 -24.50 1.64
C PRO A 9 -19.32 -24.62 1.92
N CYS A 10 -20.14 -24.18 0.98
CA CYS A 10 -21.58 -24.32 1.08
C CYS A 10 -22.21 -24.61 -0.29
N ALA A 11 -23.53 -24.81 -0.28
CA ALA A 11 -24.39 -24.68 -1.44
C ALA A 11 -25.34 -23.50 -1.22
N LEU A 12 -25.59 -22.73 -2.28
CA LEU A 12 -26.49 -21.59 -2.30
C LEU A 12 -27.75 -21.95 -3.09
N LEU A 13 -28.90 -21.71 -2.49
CA LEU A 13 -30.22 -21.93 -3.06
C LEU A 13 -30.91 -20.59 -3.32
N PHE A 14 -31.70 -20.54 -4.39
CA PHE A 14 -32.63 -19.44 -4.66
C PHE A 14 -33.99 -19.79 -4.10
N GLY A 15 -34.45 -19.02 -3.10
CA GLY A 15 -35.66 -19.30 -2.34
C GLY A 15 -35.52 -20.46 -1.33
N ASP A 16 -36.51 -20.55 -0.43
CA ASP A 16 -36.57 -21.61 0.58
C ASP A 16 -36.76 -22.97 -0.09
N ALA A 17 -35.84 -23.89 0.21
CA ALA A 17 -35.68 -25.17 -0.47
C ALA A 17 -35.71 -25.13 -2.02
N GLY A 18 -35.40 -23.97 -2.62
CA GLY A 18 -35.58 -23.73 -4.06
C GLY A 18 -34.40 -24.17 -4.91
N THR A 19 -34.24 -23.56 -6.08
CA THR A 19 -33.26 -24.01 -7.09
C THR A 19 -31.83 -23.83 -6.60
N MET A 20 -30.97 -24.82 -6.85
CA MET A 20 -29.56 -24.72 -6.51
C MET A 20 -28.79 -23.92 -7.57
N ILE A 21 -28.09 -22.88 -7.11
CA ILE A 21 -27.37 -21.92 -7.95
C ILE A 21 -25.88 -22.24 -7.99
N ALA A 22 -25.30 -22.46 -6.82
CA ALA A 22 -23.87 -22.72 -6.66
C ALA A 22 -23.66 -23.76 -5.56
N ALA A 23 -22.58 -24.52 -5.65
CA ALA A 23 -22.15 -25.44 -4.62
C ALA A 23 -20.64 -25.65 -4.67
N THR A 24 -20.02 -25.95 -3.54
CA THR A 24 -18.64 -26.38 -3.52
C THR A 24 -18.55 -27.89 -3.77
N PRO A 25 -17.59 -28.39 -4.59
CA PRO A 25 -17.48 -29.81 -4.93
C PRO A 25 -17.35 -30.76 -3.73
N SER A 26 -16.93 -30.28 -2.56
CA SER A 26 -16.89 -31.07 -1.31
C SER A 26 -18.27 -31.60 -0.90
N LEU A 27 -19.35 -30.95 -1.34
CA LEU A 27 -20.73 -31.40 -1.15
C LEU A 27 -21.16 -32.52 -2.13
N GLY A 28 -20.21 -33.08 -2.89
CA GLY A 28 -20.44 -34.13 -3.87
C GLY A 28 -21.25 -33.68 -5.09
N LEU A 29 -21.31 -32.38 -5.34
CA LEU A 29 -22.04 -31.76 -6.44
C LEU A 29 -21.09 -31.24 -7.53
N ARG A 30 -21.50 -31.38 -8.79
CA ARG A 30 -20.76 -30.86 -9.96
C ARG A 30 -21.38 -29.56 -10.46
N THR A 31 -21.30 -28.51 -9.66
CA THR A 31 -21.65 -27.15 -10.04
C THR A 31 -20.45 -26.44 -10.67
N LYS A 32 -20.70 -25.50 -11.58
CA LYS A 32 -19.63 -24.70 -12.20
C LYS A 32 -19.21 -23.49 -11.37
N ILE A 33 -20.07 -23.07 -10.45
CA ILE A 33 -19.85 -21.96 -9.54
C ILE A 33 -19.62 -22.53 -8.14
N LYS A 34 -18.46 -22.22 -7.56
CA LYS A 34 -18.11 -22.53 -6.17
C LYS A 34 -18.72 -21.45 -5.28
N THR A 35 -19.22 -21.84 -4.10
CA THR A 35 -19.72 -20.88 -3.10
C THR A 35 -19.21 -21.18 -1.70
N GLU A 36 -18.87 -20.11 -0.99
CA GLU A 36 -18.44 -20.13 0.40
C GLU A 36 -19.20 -19.05 1.17
N VAL A 37 -19.52 -19.30 2.43
CA VAL A 37 -20.20 -18.35 3.33
C VAL A 37 -19.44 -18.27 4.65
N GLY A 38 -19.39 -17.07 5.24
CA GLY A 38 -18.86 -16.86 6.58
C GLY A 38 -18.29 -15.48 6.83
N THR A 39 -17.48 -15.38 7.89
CA THR A 39 -16.88 -14.13 8.32
C THR A 39 -15.45 -13.99 7.81
N VAL A 40 -15.06 -12.76 7.52
CA VAL A 40 -13.70 -12.40 7.09
C VAL A 40 -13.24 -11.18 7.86
N VAL A 41 -12.01 -11.25 8.38
CA VAL A 41 -11.30 -10.13 9.02
C VAL A 41 -10.10 -9.81 8.13
N PRO A 42 -10.28 -8.96 7.12
CA PRO A 42 -9.19 -8.59 6.23
C PRO A 42 -8.20 -7.66 6.98
N PRO A 43 -6.91 -7.70 6.64
CA PRO A 43 -5.96 -6.76 7.20
C PRO A 43 -6.29 -5.34 6.68
N SER A 44 -6.33 -4.37 7.60
CA SER A 44 -6.54 -2.95 7.28
C SER A 44 -7.81 -2.64 6.46
N ALA A 45 -8.89 -3.40 6.66
CA ALA A 45 -10.20 -3.18 6.03
C ALA A 45 -11.35 -3.69 6.93
N ASP A 46 -12.60 -3.35 6.58
CA ASP A 46 -13.75 -3.69 7.44
C ASP A 46 -13.99 -5.21 7.52
N PRO A 47 -14.09 -5.77 8.75
CA PRO A 47 -14.56 -7.13 8.94
C PRO A 47 -16.01 -7.28 8.46
N TYR A 48 -16.33 -8.41 7.84
CA TYR A 48 -17.67 -8.64 7.31
C TYR A 48 -18.13 -10.09 7.44
N PHE A 49 -19.46 -10.26 7.51
CA PHE A 49 -20.17 -11.53 7.31
C PHE A 49 -20.79 -11.52 5.91
N GLY A 50 -20.65 -12.60 5.15
CA GLY A 50 -21.07 -12.60 3.76
C GLY A 50 -20.83 -13.92 3.05
N PHE A 51 -20.91 -13.89 1.72
CA PHE A 51 -20.60 -15.05 0.88
C PHE A 51 -19.80 -14.67 -0.36
N ARG A 52 -19.13 -15.66 -0.95
CA ARG A 52 -18.31 -15.53 -2.14
C ARG A 52 -18.76 -16.53 -3.19
N LEU A 53 -18.99 -16.07 -4.41
CA LEU A 53 -19.14 -16.91 -5.59
C LEU A 53 -17.84 -16.89 -6.37
N THR A 54 -17.31 -18.05 -6.73
CA THR A 54 -16.08 -18.18 -7.53
C THR A 54 -16.37 -18.97 -8.80
N VAL A 55 -16.04 -18.37 -9.94
CA VAL A 55 -16.17 -18.96 -11.28
C VAL A 55 -14.78 -19.16 -11.85
N ARG A 56 -14.46 -20.40 -12.20
CA ARG A 56 -13.15 -20.73 -12.75
C ARG A 56 -12.98 -20.17 -14.15
N ARG A 57 -11.80 -19.59 -14.39
CA ARG A 57 -11.35 -19.27 -15.77
C ARG A 57 -10.83 -20.54 -16.45
N ASP A 58 -10.52 -20.43 -17.75
CA ASP A 58 -9.89 -21.53 -18.47
C ASP A 58 -8.54 -21.91 -17.86
N ARG A 59 -8.07 -23.12 -18.15
CA ARG A 59 -6.93 -23.72 -17.44
C ARG A 59 -5.68 -22.85 -17.61
N ARG A 60 -5.21 -22.27 -16.50
CA ARG A 60 -4.08 -21.33 -16.46
C ARG A 60 -4.28 -20.08 -17.34
N GLN A 61 -5.52 -19.81 -17.79
CA GLN A 61 -5.88 -18.69 -18.67
C GLN A 61 -5.15 -18.68 -20.02
N LEU A 62 -4.62 -19.83 -20.46
CA LEU A 62 -3.83 -19.96 -21.68
C LEU A 62 -4.66 -19.71 -22.95
N THR A 63 -5.93 -20.12 -22.94
CA THR A 63 -6.82 -19.88 -24.08
C THR A 63 -7.20 -18.41 -24.14
N SER A 64 -7.56 -17.81 -23.00
CA SER A 64 -7.86 -16.37 -22.91
C SER A 64 -6.68 -15.51 -23.38
N GLU A 65 -5.45 -15.85 -22.98
CA GLU A 65 -4.24 -15.17 -23.43
C GLU A 65 -4.02 -15.34 -24.94
N GLY A 66 -4.10 -16.58 -25.45
CA GLY A 66 -3.94 -16.88 -26.88
C GLY A 66 -4.98 -16.21 -27.78
N GLU A 67 -6.16 -15.90 -27.25
CA GLU A 67 -7.25 -15.18 -27.93
C GLU A 67 -7.18 -13.65 -27.72
N GLY A 68 -6.13 -13.14 -27.07
CA GLY A 68 -5.90 -11.71 -26.88
C GLY A 68 -6.79 -11.05 -25.83
N LYS A 69 -7.37 -11.83 -24.90
CA LYS A 69 -8.16 -11.33 -23.75
C LYS A 69 -7.32 -11.09 -22.50
N GLY A 70 -6.06 -11.53 -22.53
CA GLY A 70 -5.11 -11.36 -21.44
C GLY A 70 -5.33 -12.34 -20.28
N VAL A 71 -4.64 -12.07 -19.18
CA VAL A 71 -4.61 -12.90 -17.98
C VAL A 71 -4.96 -12.04 -16.76
N CYS A 72 -5.88 -12.52 -15.94
CA CYS A 72 -6.27 -11.87 -14.70
C CYS A 72 -5.43 -12.36 -13.53
N PHE A 73 -4.88 -11.41 -12.77
CA PHE A 73 -4.13 -11.67 -11.54
C PHE A 73 -4.83 -11.05 -10.34
N ALA A 74 -4.62 -11.65 -9.18
CA ALA A 74 -4.91 -11.07 -7.89
C ALA A 74 -3.62 -11.12 -7.06
N TYR A 75 -3.43 -10.13 -6.19
CA TYR A 75 -2.31 -10.14 -5.27
C TYR A 75 -2.56 -11.19 -4.15
N ASP A 76 -1.58 -12.05 -3.90
CA ASP A 76 -1.59 -13.00 -2.79
C ASP A 76 -0.70 -12.47 -1.65
N PRO A 77 -1.28 -11.99 -0.53
CA PRO A 77 -0.49 -11.44 0.58
C PRO A 77 0.41 -12.46 1.27
N SER A 78 0.12 -13.75 1.16
CA SER A 78 0.93 -14.82 1.78
C SER A 78 2.18 -15.12 0.97
N LEU A 79 2.13 -14.90 -0.34
CA LEU A 79 3.23 -15.13 -1.27
C LEU A 79 3.93 -13.84 -1.72
N ASP A 80 3.39 -12.68 -1.32
CA ASP A 80 3.84 -11.34 -1.72
C ASP A 80 4.05 -11.21 -3.23
N LYS A 81 3.08 -11.71 -4.02
CA LYS A 81 3.18 -11.72 -5.48
C LYS A 81 1.80 -11.82 -6.16
N PRO A 82 1.68 -11.39 -7.42
CA PRO A 82 0.50 -11.67 -8.22
C PRO A 82 0.37 -13.18 -8.50
N VAL A 83 -0.84 -13.71 -8.33
CA VAL A 83 -1.23 -15.07 -8.67
C VAL A 83 -2.42 -15.07 -9.64
N LEU A 84 -2.56 -16.14 -10.44
CA LEU A 84 -3.70 -16.27 -11.35
C LEU A 84 -5.01 -16.21 -10.56
N ALA A 85 -5.91 -15.34 -11.00
CA ALA A 85 -7.19 -15.12 -10.34
C ALA A 85 -8.36 -15.70 -11.11
N ASP A 86 -9.20 -16.46 -10.40
CA ASP A 86 -10.55 -16.79 -10.84
C ASP A 86 -11.48 -15.58 -10.70
N TYR A 87 -12.59 -15.60 -11.42
CA TYR A 87 -13.61 -14.58 -11.29
C TYR A 87 -14.37 -14.74 -9.97
N ARG A 88 -14.53 -13.64 -9.22
CA ARG A 88 -15.09 -13.67 -7.87
C ARG A 88 -16.13 -12.57 -7.68
N ILE A 89 -17.31 -12.96 -7.22
CA ILE A 89 -18.31 -12.03 -6.66
C ILE A 89 -18.28 -12.20 -5.14
N THR A 90 -18.07 -11.10 -4.42
CA THR A 90 -18.15 -11.09 -2.95
C THR A 90 -19.35 -10.27 -2.52
N VAL A 91 -20.21 -10.86 -1.72
CA VAL A 91 -21.38 -10.19 -1.13
C VAL A 91 -21.13 -10.04 0.36
N LYS A 92 -21.12 -8.80 0.84
CA LYS A 92 -21.02 -8.46 2.27
C LYS A 92 -22.41 -8.07 2.78
N PHE A 93 -22.88 -8.78 3.79
CA PHE A 93 -24.15 -8.46 4.44
C PHE A 93 -24.01 -7.21 5.35
N PRO A 94 -25.08 -6.43 5.53
CA PRO A 94 -25.05 -5.25 6.40
C PRO A 94 -24.83 -5.64 7.87
N ARG A 95 -23.79 -5.08 8.48
CA ARG A 95 -23.52 -5.24 9.90
C ARG A 95 -24.63 -4.61 10.75
N GLY A 96 -25.15 -5.36 11.73
CA GLY A 96 -26.29 -5.02 12.56
C GLY A 96 -27.63 -5.05 11.79
N GLY A 97 -27.64 -5.55 10.55
CA GLY A 97 -28.78 -5.52 9.65
C GLY A 97 -29.15 -6.89 9.12
N VAL A 98 -28.79 -7.96 9.83
CA VAL A 98 -29.12 -9.35 9.47
C VAL A 98 -29.67 -10.11 10.66
N SER A 99 -30.40 -11.18 10.36
CA SER A 99 -30.78 -12.21 11.33
C SER A 99 -30.54 -13.58 10.70
N CYS A 100 -30.03 -14.51 11.49
CA CYS A 100 -29.67 -15.84 11.04
C CYS A 100 -30.49 -16.92 11.75
N ASP A 101 -31.07 -17.84 10.99
CA ASP A 101 -31.53 -19.12 11.53
C ASP A 101 -30.57 -20.24 11.18
N TYR A 102 -30.40 -21.15 12.13
CA TYR A 102 -29.53 -22.32 12.02
C TYR A 102 -30.39 -23.56 12.24
N LEU A 103 -30.74 -24.23 11.15
CA LEU A 103 -31.74 -25.29 11.14
C LEU A 103 -31.14 -26.61 10.64
N PRO A 104 -31.74 -27.76 11.00
CA PRO A 104 -31.48 -29.01 10.29
C PRO A 104 -31.84 -28.87 8.80
N VAL A 105 -31.10 -29.56 7.93
CA VAL A 105 -31.36 -29.52 6.48
C VAL A 105 -32.74 -30.16 6.17
N PRO A 106 -33.69 -29.44 5.55
CA PRO A 106 -35.00 -30.01 5.23
C PRO A 106 -34.90 -31.16 4.23
N GLU A 107 -35.76 -32.18 4.34
CA GLU A 107 -35.76 -33.36 3.45
C GLU A 107 -35.83 -33.00 1.96
N ALA A 108 -36.63 -31.99 1.61
CA ALA A 108 -36.75 -31.48 0.24
C ALA A 108 -35.42 -30.90 -0.30
N VAL A 109 -34.58 -30.37 0.59
CA VAL A 109 -33.21 -29.92 0.25
C VAL A 109 -32.28 -31.11 0.21
N GLN A 110 -32.35 -32.04 1.18
CA GLN A 110 -31.51 -33.23 1.23
C GLN A 110 -31.57 -34.05 -0.05
N ALA A 111 -32.77 -34.20 -0.63
CA ALA A 111 -32.98 -34.93 -1.88
C ALA A 111 -32.16 -34.40 -3.08
N LYS A 112 -31.65 -33.17 -3.00
CA LYS A 112 -30.81 -32.54 -4.04
C LYS A 112 -29.33 -32.93 -3.95
N PHE A 113 -28.92 -33.61 -2.87
CA PHE A 113 -27.55 -34.02 -2.59
C PHE A 113 -27.47 -35.56 -2.46
N PRO A 114 -27.52 -36.29 -3.59
CA PRO A 114 -27.65 -37.75 -3.58
C PRO A 114 -26.43 -38.48 -2.99
N THR A 115 -25.30 -37.80 -2.84
CA THR A 115 -24.03 -38.34 -2.33
C THR A 115 -23.86 -38.17 -0.82
N VAL A 116 -24.67 -37.31 -0.18
CA VAL A 116 -24.58 -37.04 1.26
C VAL A 116 -25.43 -38.07 2.02
N GLN A 117 -24.77 -38.85 2.87
CA GLN A 117 -25.44 -39.91 3.67
C GLN A 117 -25.68 -39.51 5.13
N ASN A 118 -24.84 -38.64 5.70
CA ASN A 118 -24.96 -38.18 7.08
C ASN A 118 -25.21 -36.66 7.13
N TRP A 119 -26.41 -36.28 7.54
CA TRP A 119 -26.86 -34.89 7.62
C TRP A 119 -26.57 -34.19 8.95
N GLN A 120 -26.07 -34.91 9.97
CA GLN A 120 -25.76 -34.31 11.28
C GLN A 120 -24.62 -33.27 11.23
N GLY A 121 -23.73 -33.38 10.24
CA GLY A 121 -22.64 -32.44 10.00
C GLY A 121 -23.04 -31.25 9.13
N PHE A 122 -24.32 -31.05 8.82
CA PHE A 122 -24.77 -29.99 7.91
C PHE A 122 -25.78 -29.07 8.58
N THR A 123 -25.72 -27.79 8.21
CA THR A 123 -26.63 -26.75 8.67
C THR A 123 -27.34 -26.11 7.49
N TYR A 124 -28.65 -25.95 7.63
CA TYR A 124 -29.43 -25.06 6.79
C TYR A 124 -29.42 -23.66 7.40
N LEU A 125 -28.57 -22.81 6.84
CA LEU A 125 -28.38 -21.43 7.26
C LEU A 125 -29.31 -20.53 6.45
N VAL A 126 -30.19 -19.82 7.13
CA VAL A 126 -31.07 -18.81 6.53
C VAL A 126 -30.62 -17.45 7.02
N VAL A 127 -30.10 -16.62 6.12
CA VAL A 127 -29.72 -15.23 6.40
C VAL A 127 -30.82 -14.32 5.89
N ARG A 128 -31.49 -13.61 6.78
CA ARG A 128 -32.49 -12.61 6.42
C ARG A 128 -31.92 -11.23 6.61
N LEU A 129 -31.97 -10.46 5.55
CA LEU A 129 -31.63 -9.05 5.62
C LEU A 129 -32.74 -8.32 6.38
N GLN A 130 -32.36 -7.39 7.26
CA GLN A 130 -33.27 -6.42 7.87
C GLN A 130 -33.13 -5.04 7.20
N SER A 131 -32.02 -4.86 6.48
CA SER A 131 -31.70 -3.68 5.67
C SER A 131 -31.58 -4.09 4.20
N PRO A 132 -32.07 -3.29 3.24
CA PRO A 132 -31.96 -3.63 1.81
C PRO A 132 -30.53 -3.45 1.25
N TRP A 133 -29.62 -2.85 2.02
CA TRP A 133 -28.30 -2.46 1.52
C TRP A 133 -27.27 -3.57 1.77
N ILE A 134 -26.95 -4.34 0.72
CA ILE A 134 -25.78 -5.24 0.67
C ILE A 134 -24.67 -4.59 -0.15
N VAL A 135 -23.42 -4.94 0.17
CA VAL A 135 -22.27 -4.54 -0.66
C VAL A 135 -21.91 -5.71 -1.57
N ILE A 136 -21.91 -5.47 -2.89
CA ILE A 136 -21.53 -6.46 -3.90
C ILE A 136 -20.24 -5.98 -4.56
N GLN A 137 -19.21 -6.82 -4.53
CA GLN A 137 -17.91 -6.58 -5.15
C GLN A 137 -17.67 -7.60 -6.26
N GLY A 138 -17.10 -7.17 -7.38
CA GLY A 138 -16.70 -8.05 -8.49
C GLY A 138 -17.81 -8.39 -9.49
N TYR A 139 -19.08 -8.10 -9.20
CA TYR A 139 -20.16 -8.23 -10.18
C TYR A 139 -19.94 -7.28 -11.37
N GLN A 140 -20.32 -7.72 -12.58
CA GLN A 140 -20.11 -7.00 -13.84
C GLN A 140 -18.64 -6.71 -14.22
N GLN A 141 -17.67 -7.27 -13.49
CA GLN A 141 -16.28 -7.29 -13.97
C GLN A 141 -16.15 -8.16 -15.24
N GLU A 142 -15.17 -7.82 -16.08
CA GLU A 142 -14.92 -8.57 -17.31
C GLU A 142 -14.58 -10.04 -17.01
N TYR A 143 -15.38 -10.92 -17.59
CA TYR A 143 -15.17 -12.35 -17.53
C TYR A 143 -15.14 -12.91 -18.95
N TYR A 144 -14.19 -13.80 -19.20
CA TYR A 144 -14.06 -14.46 -20.49
C TYR A 144 -13.63 -15.90 -20.28
N ASN A 145 -14.31 -16.81 -20.99
CA ASN A 145 -13.98 -18.22 -21.00
C ASN A 145 -14.60 -18.88 -22.25
N SER A 146 -13.85 -18.91 -23.35
CA SER A 146 -14.28 -19.56 -24.61
C SER A 146 -14.41 -21.08 -24.50
N THR A 147 -13.69 -21.70 -23.56
CA THR A 147 -13.78 -23.14 -23.30
C THR A 147 -15.08 -23.55 -22.61
N ASP A 148 -15.79 -22.60 -21.98
CA ASP A 148 -17.09 -22.80 -21.37
C ASP A 148 -18.03 -21.60 -21.59
N PRO A 149 -18.61 -21.46 -22.80
CA PRO A 149 -19.42 -20.30 -23.15
C PRO A 149 -20.66 -20.13 -22.27
N LYS A 150 -21.17 -21.22 -21.67
CA LYS A 150 -22.32 -21.15 -20.74
C LYS A 150 -21.97 -20.39 -19.46
N LEU A 151 -20.76 -20.56 -18.93
CA LEU A 151 -20.30 -19.78 -17.77
C LEU A 151 -20.24 -18.29 -18.11
N ALA A 152 -19.75 -17.95 -19.30
CA ALA A 152 -19.67 -16.56 -19.74
C ALA A 152 -21.07 -15.94 -19.84
N GLN A 153 -22.02 -16.66 -20.41
CA GLN A 153 -23.42 -16.25 -20.50
C GLN A 153 -24.06 -16.00 -19.12
N TRP A 154 -23.79 -16.84 -18.13
CA TRP A 154 -24.33 -16.66 -16.78
C TRP A 154 -23.75 -15.44 -16.05
N VAL A 155 -22.46 -15.18 -16.25
CA VAL A 155 -21.73 -14.13 -15.51
C VAL A 155 -21.84 -12.76 -16.17
N GLN A 156 -21.77 -12.71 -17.51
CA GLN A 156 -21.65 -11.47 -18.27
C GLN A 156 -22.96 -11.05 -18.95
N ASP A 157 -23.72 -12.02 -19.47
CA ASP A 157 -24.96 -11.75 -20.23
C ASP A 157 -26.23 -11.91 -19.39
N ASP A 158 -26.08 -12.08 -18.07
CA ASP A 158 -27.15 -12.31 -17.09
C ASP A 158 -28.13 -13.43 -17.49
N LYS A 159 -27.63 -14.47 -18.17
CA LYS A 159 -28.45 -15.62 -18.56
C LYS A 159 -28.79 -16.49 -17.35
N GLU A 160 -29.94 -17.14 -17.44
CA GLU A 160 -30.50 -17.95 -16.36
C GLU A 160 -29.69 -19.24 -16.08
N ILE A 161 -29.48 -19.49 -14.80
CA ILE A 161 -29.05 -20.74 -14.20
C ILE A 161 -30.31 -21.42 -13.67
N ASN A 162 -30.81 -22.45 -14.36
CA ASN A 162 -32.02 -23.16 -13.95
C ASN A 162 -33.24 -22.22 -13.73
N ASN A 163 -33.51 -21.33 -14.70
CA ASN A 163 -34.57 -20.31 -14.69
C ASN A 163 -34.38 -19.15 -13.68
N VAL A 164 -33.16 -18.94 -13.18
CA VAL A 164 -32.83 -17.87 -12.23
C VAL A 164 -31.54 -17.19 -12.66
N SER A 165 -31.51 -15.87 -12.83
CA SER A 165 -30.28 -15.12 -13.14
C SER A 165 -29.39 -14.93 -11.90
N LEU A 166 -28.11 -14.59 -12.08
CA LEU A 166 -27.28 -14.18 -10.94
C LEU A 166 -27.80 -12.90 -10.30
N LEU A 167 -28.36 -11.98 -11.10
CA LEU A 167 -28.96 -10.75 -10.60
C LEU A 167 -30.15 -11.05 -9.67
N ASP A 168 -31.02 -11.98 -10.03
CA ASP A 168 -32.15 -12.42 -9.18
C ASP A 168 -31.64 -12.93 -7.83
N VAL A 169 -30.57 -13.72 -7.85
CA VAL A 169 -29.95 -14.28 -6.64
C VAL A 169 -29.42 -13.18 -5.73
N LEU A 170 -28.78 -12.16 -6.31
CA LEU A 170 -28.22 -11.03 -5.58
C LEU A 170 -29.30 -10.07 -5.04
N HIS A 171 -30.47 -10.02 -5.66
CA HIS A 171 -31.62 -9.22 -5.20
C HIS A 171 -32.45 -9.87 -4.09
N GLN A 172 -32.11 -11.08 -3.66
CA GLN A 172 -32.85 -11.75 -2.58
C GLN A 172 -32.75 -11.00 -1.26
N HIS A 173 -33.85 -10.97 -0.52
CA HIS A 173 -33.87 -10.49 0.87
C HIS A 173 -33.51 -11.59 1.88
N ASN A 174 -33.70 -12.85 1.48
CA ASN A 174 -33.39 -14.03 2.27
C ASN A 174 -32.43 -14.92 1.48
N PHE A 175 -31.29 -15.27 2.06
CA PHE A 175 -30.31 -16.15 1.47
C PHE A 175 -30.32 -17.50 2.18
N TYR A 176 -30.28 -18.57 1.40
CA TYR A 176 -30.43 -19.93 1.90
C TYR A 176 -29.19 -20.75 1.55
N PHE A 177 -28.51 -21.26 2.58
CA PHE A 177 -27.29 -22.02 2.43
C PHE A 177 -27.39 -23.40 3.06
N VAL A 178 -26.76 -24.39 2.42
CA VAL A 178 -26.41 -25.67 3.05
C VAL A 178 -24.92 -25.63 3.34
N VAL A 179 -24.55 -25.56 4.62
CA VAL A 179 -23.16 -25.42 5.06
C VAL A 179 -22.67 -26.76 5.61
N ASP A 180 -21.47 -27.17 5.20
CA ASP A 180 -20.77 -28.36 5.70
C ASP A 180 -20.19 -28.11 7.09
N MET A 181 -21.09 -27.93 8.07
CA MET A 181 -20.82 -27.64 9.47
C MET A 181 -22.06 -27.96 10.31
N ASP A 182 -21.86 -28.49 11.53
CA ASP A 182 -22.96 -28.71 12.47
C ASP A 182 -23.59 -27.39 12.96
N ILE A 183 -24.82 -27.47 13.47
CA ILE A 183 -25.62 -26.29 13.85
C ILE A 183 -24.94 -25.46 14.95
N GLY A 184 -24.29 -26.12 15.91
CA GLY A 184 -23.63 -25.44 17.04
C GLY A 184 -22.44 -24.62 16.56
N SER A 185 -21.54 -25.26 15.82
CA SER A 185 -20.37 -24.60 15.23
C SER A 185 -20.77 -23.51 14.24
N CYS A 186 -21.78 -23.74 13.40
CA CYS A 186 -22.26 -22.76 12.43
C CYS A 186 -22.79 -21.50 13.12
N ARG A 187 -23.55 -21.65 14.21
CA ARG A 187 -24.04 -20.52 15.01
C ARG A 187 -22.93 -19.70 15.63
N GLU A 188 -21.81 -20.33 16.00
CA GLU A 188 -20.70 -19.62 16.64
C GLU A 188 -19.97 -18.69 15.67
N VAL A 189 -19.74 -19.13 14.43
CA VAL A 189 -18.88 -18.45 13.46
C VAL A 189 -19.62 -17.76 12.30
N MET A 190 -20.87 -18.11 12.01
CA MET A 190 -21.64 -17.59 10.86
C MET A 190 -22.65 -16.54 11.27
N ARG A 191 -22.15 -15.40 11.76
CA ARG A 191 -22.96 -14.26 12.20
C ARG A 191 -22.15 -12.98 12.16
N ASP A 192 -22.83 -11.84 12.17
CA ASP A 192 -22.18 -10.55 12.30
C ASP A 192 -21.96 -10.16 13.78
N GLU A 193 -22.73 -10.72 14.71
CA GLU A 193 -22.50 -10.53 16.14
C GLU A 193 -21.19 -11.22 16.58
N GLY A 194 -20.19 -10.41 16.95
CA GLY A 194 -18.86 -10.88 17.33
C GLY A 194 -17.76 -10.48 16.35
N LEU A 195 -18.09 -9.86 15.22
CA LEU A 195 -17.08 -9.23 14.36
C LEU A 195 -16.32 -8.14 15.15
N PRO A 196 -14.99 -8.00 14.94
CA PRO A 196 -14.23 -6.88 15.50
C PRO A 196 -14.82 -5.51 15.11
N PRO A 197 -14.48 -4.42 15.80
CA PRO A 197 -14.89 -3.08 15.39
C PRO A 197 -14.55 -2.79 13.91
N ARG A 198 -15.27 -1.85 13.31
CA ARG A 198 -14.94 -1.39 11.94
C ARG A 198 -13.51 -0.88 11.92
N PHE A 199 -12.83 -1.12 10.81
CA PHE A 199 -11.46 -0.68 10.63
C PHE A 199 -11.43 0.84 10.49
N THR A 200 -10.44 1.44 11.16
CA THR A 200 -10.14 2.86 11.03
C THR A 200 -8.64 3.02 10.95
N TYR A 201 -8.16 3.92 10.09
CA TYR A 201 -6.74 4.28 10.05
C TYR A 201 -6.26 5.06 11.29
N GLY A 202 -7.18 5.45 12.20
CA GLY A 202 -6.83 6.21 13.41
C GLY A 202 -6.73 7.72 13.20
N TYR A 203 -6.76 8.19 11.96
CA TYR A 203 -6.62 9.62 11.64
C TYR A 203 -7.98 10.35 11.69
N PRO A 204 -8.16 11.35 12.59
CA PRO A 204 -9.45 11.98 12.81
C PRO A 204 -9.81 13.04 11.76
N LYS A 205 -8.82 13.80 11.26
CA LYS A 205 -8.96 14.85 10.24
C LYS A 205 -7.64 15.03 9.48
N GLN A 206 -7.70 15.65 8.31
CA GLN A 206 -6.51 16.02 7.56
C GLN A 206 -5.79 17.17 8.26
N PRO A 207 -4.46 17.07 8.49
CA PRO A 207 -3.70 18.14 9.10
C PRO A 207 -3.64 19.36 8.17
N THR A 208 -3.64 20.55 8.74
CA THR A 208 -3.66 21.83 8.01
C THR A 208 -2.33 22.58 8.04
N ASN A 209 -1.41 22.16 8.91
CA ASN A 209 -0.06 22.71 9.06
C ASN A 209 0.94 21.62 9.47
N VAL A 210 2.24 21.95 9.47
CA VAL A 210 3.34 20.99 9.74
C VAL A 210 3.30 20.45 11.17
N GLU A 211 3.04 21.30 12.17
CA GLU A 211 2.95 20.89 13.58
C GLU A 211 1.81 19.88 13.81
N GLU A 212 0.67 20.08 13.16
CA GLU A 212 -0.42 19.10 13.17
C GLU A 212 -0.04 17.78 12.48
N MET A 213 0.74 17.83 11.39
CA MET A 213 1.24 16.63 10.72
C MET A 213 2.17 15.83 11.64
N GLU A 214 3.10 16.52 12.31
CA GLU A 214 4.05 15.92 13.26
C GLU A 214 3.35 15.21 14.40
N ASN A 215 2.49 15.94 15.12
CA ASN A 215 1.74 15.39 16.24
C ASN A 215 0.91 14.18 15.82
N LEU A 216 0.26 14.26 14.65
CA LEU A 216 -0.59 13.18 14.15
C LEU A 216 0.22 11.93 13.77
N VAL A 217 1.42 12.06 13.22
CA VAL A 217 2.31 10.92 12.94
C VAL A 217 2.87 10.34 14.23
N ASP A 218 3.28 11.19 15.18
CA ASP A 218 3.89 10.76 16.43
C ASP A 218 2.88 10.08 17.37
N GLU A 219 1.61 10.49 17.35
CA GLU A 219 0.53 9.83 18.07
C GLU A 219 0.12 8.49 17.45
N ASN A 220 0.44 8.26 16.16
CA ASN A 220 -0.01 7.10 15.38
C ASN A 220 1.16 6.24 14.88
N GLN A 221 2.11 5.90 15.76
CA GLN A 221 3.26 5.02 15.49
C GLN A 221 2.91 3.53 15.32
N GLY A 222 1.69 3.22 14.85
CA GLY A 222 1.25 1.85 14.61
C GLY A 222 2.12 1.13 13.57
N GLY A 223 1.91 -0.19 13.44
CA GLY A 223 2.54 -0.97 12.38
C GLY A 223 2.08 -0.54 10.97
N PRO A 224 2.80 -0.96 9.92
CA PRO A 224 2.43 -0.63 8.54
C PRO A 224 1.05 -1.22 8.21
N PHE A 225 0.23 -0.43 7.51
CA PHE A 225 -1.03 -0.92 6.95
C PHE A 225 -0.77 -1.88 5.79
N ALA A 226 -1.67 -2.85 5.61
CA ALA A 226 -1.56 -3.76 4.48
C ALA A 226 -1.77 -3.00 3.15
N PRO A 227 -1.02 -3.35 2.08
CA PRO A 227 -1.27 -2.81 0.75
C PRO A 227 -2.72 -3.04 0.35
N CYS A 228 -3.38 -1.98 -0.10
CA CYS A 228 -4.81 -1.99 -0.41
C CYS A 228 -5.06 -1.32 -1.76
N TYR A 229 -5.89 -1.97 -2.59
CA TYR A 229 -6.26 -1.48 -3.93
C TYR A 229 -7.76 -1.19 -4.05
N ALA A 230 -8.51 -1.39 -2.97
CA ALA A 230 -9.95 -1.17 -2.92
C ALA A 230 -10.36 -0.74 -1.51
N PHE A 231 -11.07 0.38 -1.38
CA PHE A 231 -11.43 0.94 -0.08
C PHE A 231 -12.92 0.74 0.18
N ASP A 232 -13.29 0.53 1.44
CA ASP A 232 -14.69 0.36 1.84
C ASP A 232 -15.46 1.71 1.84
N SER A 233 -14.77 2.85 1.78
CA SER A 233 -15.36 4.18 1.63
C SER A 233 -14.40 5.20 1.02
N ASP A 234 -14.94 6.27 0.44
CA ASP A 234 -14.17 7.41 -0.05
C ASP A 234 -13.32 8.04 1.06
N ALA A 235 -13.84 8.10 2.29
CA ALA A 235 -13.12 8.61 3.44
C ALA A 235 -11.88 7.76 3.77
N ALA A 236 -11.99 6.43 3.70
CA ALA A 236 -10.87 5.52 3.88
C ALA A 236 -9.82 5.70 2.76
N GLN A 237 -10.26 5.83 1.51
CA GLN A 237 -9.38 6.09 0.37
C GLN A 237 -8.62 7.41 0.53
N VAL A 238 -9.33 8.51 0.78
CA VAL A 238 -8.73 9.84 0.95
C VAL A 238 -7.76 9.84 2.13
N THR A 239 -8.11 9.17 3.22
CA THR A 239 -7.23 9.04 4.39
C THR A 239 -5.94 8.32 4.04
N ALA A 240 -6.03 7.15 3.39
CA ALA A 240 -4.85 6.37 3.01
C ALA A 240 -3.90 7.15 2.10
N ILE A 241 -4.43 7.82 1.07
CA ILE A 241 -3.63 8.60 0.10
C ILE A 241 -2.98 9.81 0.76
N ASN A 242 -3.74 10.59 1.53
CA ASN A 242 -3.19 11.79 2.14
C ASN A 242 -2.13 11.44 3.19
N GLN A 243 -2.40 10.44 4.03
CA GLN A 243 -1.50 10.07 5.11
C GLN A 243 -0.22 9.41 4.59
N SER A 244 -0.27 8.67 3.48
CA SER A 244 0.96 8.19 2.84
C SER A 244 1.84 9.35 2.38
N VAL A 245 1.27 10.39 1.77
CA VAL A 245 2.04 11.55 1.30
C VAL A 245 2.58 12.38 2.46
N VAL A 246 1.76 12.61 3.50
CA VAL A 246 2.16 13.35 4.71
C VAL A 246 3.33 12.64 5.40
N GLN A 247 3.23 11.33 5.63
CA GLN A 247 4.29 10.57 6.29
C GLN A 247 5.58 10.52 5.47
N ASP A 248 5.48 10.30 4.15
CA ASP A 248 6.65 10.31 3.28
C ASP A 248 7.34 11.69 3.27
N THR A 249 6.55 12.76 3.21
CA THR A 249 7.07 14.13 3.21
C THR A 249 7.69 14.48 4.55
N LEU A 250 7.02 14.14 5.65
CA LEU A 250 7.51 14.43 7.00
C LEU A 250 8.78 13.64 7.31
N TRP A 251 8.88 12.39 6.87
CA TRP A 251 10.09 11.59 7.01
C TRP A 251 11.28 12.26 6.31
N VAL A 252 11.10 12.73 5.07
CA VAL A 252 12.14 13.48 4.35
C VAL A 252 12.44 14.82 5.05
N HIS A 253 11.42 15.51 5.55
CA HIS A 253 11.57 16.80 6.23
C HIS A 253 12.39 16.69 7.52
N ARG A 254 12.06 15.73 8.40
CA ARG A 254 12.78 15.49 9.66
C ARG A 254 14.24 15.11 9.41
N GLU A 255 14.48 14.25 8.42
CA GLU A 255 15.85 13.91 8.00
C GLU A 255 16.58 15.13 7.44
N ALA A 256 15.91 16.00 6.68
CA ALA A 256 16.51 17.22 6.17
C ALA A 256 16.91 18.19 7.29
N GLU A 257 16.10 18.31 8.34
CA GLU A 257 16.43 19.12 9.53
C GLU A 257 17.65 18.56 10.26
N MET A 258 17.69 17.24 10.51
CA MET A 258 18.86 16.60 11.11
C MET A 258 20.12 16.81 10.26
N ILE A 259 20.03 16.65 8.93
CA ILE A 259 21.14 16.90 8.00
C ILE A 259 21.60 18.37 8.06
N ALA A 260 20.67 19.32 8.19
CA ALA A 260 20.99 20.74 8.22
C ALA A 260 21.72 21.16 9.51
N GLU A 261 21.52 20.46 10.62
CA GLU A 261 22.22 20.69 11.89
C GLU A 261 23.66 20.16 11.89
N GLU A 262 24.01 19.24 10.97
CA GLU A 262 25.33 18.64 10.91
C GLU A 262 26.35 19.52 10.15
N CYS A 263 27.41 19.92 10.84
CA CYS A 263 28.50 20.71 10.26
C CYS A 263 29.62 19.83 9.70
N PHE A 264 30.02 20.09 8.47
CA PHE A 264 31.12 19.40 7.80
C PHE A 264 32.32 20.30 7.56
N GLN A 265 33.50 19.71 7.59
CA GLN A 265 34.71 20.38 7.12
C GLN A 265 34.67 20.51 5.60
N ALA A 266 35.05 21.69 5.12
CA ALA A 266 35.06 22.01 3.71
C ALA A 266 36.19 22.98 3.38
N TYR A 267 36.63 22.98 2.12
CA TYR A 267 37.59 23.95 1.60
C TYR A 267 37.19 24.46 0.23
N PHE A 268 37.65 25.66 -0.10
CA PHE A 268 37.36 26.31 -1.37
C PHE A 268 38.44 26.01 -2.41
N ILE A 269 38.00 25.88 -3.64
CA ILE A 269 38.85 25.96 -4.82
C ILE A 269 38.53 27.30 -5.47
N ALA A 270 39.41 28.28 -5.24
CA ALA A 270 39.28 29.62 -5.78
C ALA A 270 40.65 30.16 -6.20
N PRO A 271 40.72 31.03 -7.22
CA PRO A 271 41.95 31.68 -7.60
C PRO A 271 42.51 32.53 -6.44
N PRO A 272 43.83 32.64 -6.32
CA PRO A 272 44.46 33.42 -5.26
C PRO A 272 44.07 34.90 -5.37
N GLY A 273 43.66 35.50 -4.25
CA GLY A 273 43.35 36.93 -4.17
C GLY A 273 42.00 37.21 -3.53
N ARG A 274 41.54 38.47 -3.65
CA ARG A 274 40.25 38.90 -3.12
C ARG A 274 39.13 38.40 -4.04
N ILE A 275 38.22 37.60 -3.48
CA ILE A 275 37.06 37.09 -4.21
C ILE A 275 35.95 38.15 -4.22
N PRO A 276 35.52 38.62 -5.40
CA PRO A 276 34.39 39.54 -5.51
C PRO A 276 33.07 38.91 -5.07
N GLU A 277 32.15 39.73 -4.57
CA GLU A 277 30.75 39.32 -4.36
C GLU A 277 30.13 38.78 -5.66
N GLY A 278 29.29 37.76 -5.54
CA GLY A 278 28.61 37.15 -6.68
C GLY A 278 29.49 36.19 -7.49
N SER A 279 30.77 36.06 -7.14
CA SER A 279 31.68 35.09 -7.77
C SER A 279 31.22 33.65 -7.50
N GLY A 280 31.25 32.83 -8.54
CA GLY A 280 31.04 31.39 -8.42
C GLY A 280 32.34 30.70 -7.99
N LEU A 281 32.29 29.96 -6.90
CA LEU A 281 33.41 29.16 -6.38
C LEU A 281 33.03 27.68 -6.32
N TYR A 282 34.03 26.82 -6.22
CA TYR A 282 33.81 25.41 -5.85
C TYR A 282 34.13 25.20 -4.39
N LEU A 283 33.24 24.48 -3.70
CA LEU A 283 33.37 24.07 -2.31
C LEU A 283 33.44 22.53 -2.29
N VAL A 284 34.52 21.99 -1.75
CA VAL A 284 34.66 20.54 -1.55
C VAL A 284 34.36 20.23 -0.10
N VAL A 285 33.32 19.44 0.14
CA VAL A 285 32.84 19.04 1.47
C VAL A 285 33.21 17.58 1.71
N SER A 286 33.90 17.32 2.82
CA SER A 286 34.21 15.96 3.25
C SER A 286 33.05 15.40 4.05
N VAL A 287 32.43 14.34 3.53
CA VAL A 287 31.23 13.72 4.10
C VAL A 287 31.59 12.32 4.62
N PRO A 288 31.57 12.07 5.94
CA PRO A 288 31.90 10.77 6.49
C PRO A 288 31.07 9.64 5.88
N LYS A 289 31.69 8.47 5.68
CA LYS A 289 31.00 7.30 5.10
C LYS A 289 29.78 6.88 5.93
N GLU A 290 29.93 6.86 7.25
CA GLU A 290 28.87 6.52 8.20
C GLU A 290 27.69 7.49 8.11
N TRP A 291 27.96 8.78 7.91
CA TRP A 291 26.92 9.78 7.68
C TRP A 291 26.17 9.49 6.38
N ARG A 292 26.90 9.22 5.30
CA ARG A 292 26.29 8.93 3.99
C ARG A 292 25.44 7.66 4.04
N GLU A 293 25.89 6.62 4.72
CA GLU A 293 25.14 5.38 4.91
C GLU A 293 23.88 5.61 5.78
N ARG A 294 23.97 6.43 6.83
CA ARG A 294 22.83 6.78 7.71
C ARG A 294 21.72 7.52 6.97
N HIS A 295 22.07 8.51 6.15
CA HIS A 295 21.10 9.41 5.51
C HIS A 295 20.85 9.11 4.02
N GLU A 296 21.37 8.00 3.48
CA GLU A 296 21.44 7.75 2.02
C GLU A 296 20.09 7.92 1.32
N LEU A 297 19.03 7.35 1.87
CA LEU A 297 17.70 7.36 1.27
C LEU A 297 17.10 8.77 1.23
N ALA A 298 17.18 9.51 2.34
CA ALA A 298 16.69 10.88 2.43
C ALA A 298 17.53 11.82 1.55
N TRP A 299 18.86 11.71 1.63
CA TRP A 299 19.79 12.48 0.84
C TRP A 299 19.53 12.33 -0.66
N ARG A 300 19.37 11.09 -1.15
CA ARG A 300 19.01 10.83 -2.57
C ARG A 300 17.71 11.51 -2.99
N ARG A 301 16.70 11.53 -2.12
CA ARG A 301 15.42 12.22 -2.40
C ARG A 301 15.59 13.74 -2.44
N LEU A 302 16.32 14.30 -1.47
CA LEU A 302 16.55 15.75 -1.38
C LEU A 302 17.32 16.30 -2.59
N ILE A 303 18.30 15.56 -3.11
CA ILE A 303 19.13 16.03 -4.22
C ILE A 303 18.60 15.66 -5.62
N MET A 304 17.50 14.90 -5.72
CA MET A 304 17.03 14.28 -6.97
C MET A 304 16.76 15.28 -8.11
N SER A 305 16.31 16.49 -7.79
CA SER A 305 16.06 17.56 -8.78
C SER A 305 17.23 18.54 -8.91
N ASN A 306 18.38 18.21 -8.33
CA ASN A 306 19.55 19.07 -8.19
C ASN A 306 19.17 20.52 -7.77
N PRO A 307 18.51 20.66 -6.60
CA PRO A 307 17.99 21.95 -6.15
C PRO A 307 19.13 22.91 -5.78
N LEU A 308 18.78 24.19 -5.68
CA LEU A 308 19.64 25.17 -5.04
C LEU A 308 19.61 24.94 -3.52
N LEU A 309 20.79 24.84 -2.92
CA LEU A 309 20.98 24.65 -1.50
C LEU A 309 21.33 25.99 -0.84
N LYS A 310 20.81 26.19 0.37
CA LYS A 310 21.36 27.18 1.30
C LYS A 310 22.61 26.57 1.92
N VAL A 311 23.74 27.27 1.81
CA VAL A 311 25.02 26.84 2.39
C VAL A 311 25.34 27.77 3.54
N GLU A 312 25.37 27.24 4.75
CA GLU A 312 25.70 27.99 5.96
C GLU A 312 27.19 27.81 6.28
N ILE A 313 27.93 28.91 6.31
CA ILE A 313 29.37 28.89 6.58
C ILE A 313 29.61 29.57 7.93
N HIS A 314 30.12 28.79 8.88
CA HIS A 314 30.31 29.23 10.25
C HIS A 314 31.68 29.90 10.51
N ASP A 315 32.67 29.71 9.62
CA ASP A 315 33.99 30.34 9.76
C ASP A 315 33.98 31.80 9.25
N ILE A 316 33.59 32.71 10.15
CA ILE A 316 33.40 34.14 9.87
C ILE A 316 34.52 34.98 10.45
N VAL A 317 34.93 35.99 9.68
CA VAL A 317 35.87 37.03 10.09
C VAL A 317 35.11 38.12 10.87
N GLY A 318 35.01 37.98 12.19
CA GLY A 318 34.26 38.89 13.06
C GLY A 318 34.27 38.46 14.53
N PRO A 319 33.54 39.14 15.44
CA PRO A 319 33.39 38.70 16.83
C PRO A 319 32.76 37.29 16.89
N GLU A 320 33.08 36.54 17.96
CA GLU A 320 32.77 35.10 18.11
C GLU A 320 31.27 34.74 18.01
N ASP A 321 30.36 35.71 18.17
CA ASP A 321 28.89 35.53 18.08
C ASP A 321 28.29 35.97 16.73
N SER A 322 29.05 35.87 15.62
CA SER A 322 28.54 36.27 14.30
C SER A 322 27.63 35.19 13.70
N GLU A 323 26.44 35.57 13.21
CA GLU A 323 25.52 34.67 12.47
C GLU A 323 26.20 34.04 11.25
N PRO A 324 25.94 32.77 10.90
CA PRO A 324 26.59 32.09 9.77
C PRO A 324 26.42 32.82 8.45
N ALA A 325 27.42 32.74 7.56
CA ALA A 325 27.30 33.31 6.23
C ALA A 325 26.39 32.44 5.36
N LEU A 326 25.36 33.07 4.79
CA LEU A 326 24.34 32.38 4.01
C LEU A 326 24.63 32.50 2.53
N TRP A 327 25.14 31.43 1.94
CA TRP A 327 25.44 31.37 0.51
C TRP A 327 24.43 30.48 -0.21
N VAL A 328 24.40 30.57 -1.54
CA VAL A 328 23.57 29.71 -2.38
C VAL A 328 24.48 28.79 -3.18
N GLY A 329 24.23 27.49 -3.10
CA GLY A 329 25.01 26.44 -3.73
C GLY A 329 24.18 25.53 -4.63
N LYS A 330 24.87 24.78 -5.49
CA LYS A 330 24.31 23.67 -6.26
C LYS A 330 25.29 22.51 -6.24
N ILE A 331 24.81 21.28 -6.03
CA ILE A 331 25.64 20.08 -6.09
C ILE A 331 26.04 19.82 -7.55
N LEU A 332 27.32 19.54 -7.76
CA LEU A 332 27.85 19.13 -9.05
C LEU A 332 27.87 17.60 -9.12
N GLU A 333 27.35 17.05 -10.22
CA GLU A 333 27.39 15.62 -10.45
C GLU A 333 28.76 15.21 -11.00
N ARG A 334 29.23 14.02 -10.62
CA ARG A 334 30.55 13.48 -11.04
C ARG A 334 30.74 13.39 -12.55
N SER A 335 29.69 13.45 -13.36
CA SER A 335 29.75 13.45 -14.83
C SER A 335 30.21 14.78 -15.43
N ASP A 336 30.14 15.87 -14.67
CA ASP A 336 30.48 17.19 -15.17
C ASP A 336 32.00 17.41 -15.05
N SER A 337 32.73 17.32 -16.16
CA SER A 337 34.17 17.63 -16.16
C SER A 337 34.38 19.13 -16.00
N PHE A 338 35.00 19.54 -14.91
CA PHE A 338 35.39 20.94 -14.67
C PHE A 338 36.92 21.03 -14.61
N PRO A 339 37.58 21.76 -15.54
CA PRO A 339 39.03 21.89 -15.58
C PRO A 339 39.65 22.39 -14.26
N ASP A 340 38.92 23.23 -13.52
CA ASP A 340 39.35 23.77 -12.22
C ASP A 340 39.42 22.70 -11.11
N LEU A 341 38.80 21.53 -11.31
CA LEU A 341 38.84 20.39 -10.39
C LEU A 341 39.90 19.35 -10.78
N ASP A 342 40.54 19.46 -11.96
CA ASP A 342 41.47 18.43 -12.46
C ASP A 342 42.70 18.25 -11.55
N SER A 343 43.11 19.29 -10.83
CA SER A 343 44.21 19.24 -9.83
C SER A 343 43.76 18.75 -8.44
N HIS A 344 42.45 18.55 -8.24
CA HIS A 344 41.86 18.11 -6.98
C HIS A 344 41.14 16.77 -7.18
N LEU A 345 41.86 15.66 -7.00
CA LEU A 345 41.26 14.32 -7.00
C LEU A 345 40.18 14.23 -5.90
N ILE A 346 38.92 14.25 -6.31
CA ILE A 346 37.75 14.18 -5.42
C ILE A 346 37.56 12.74 -4.94
N GLY A 347 37.61 12.54 -3.63
CA GLY A 347 37.42 11.24 -3.00
C GLY A 347 35.99 10.69 -3.14
N ASP A 348 35.82 9.40 -2.85
CA ASP A 348 34.48 8.74 -2.89
C ASP A 348 33.51 9.26 -1.85
N ASN A 349 34.02 9.84 -0.77
CA ASN A 349 33.25 10.36 0.35
C ASN A 349 33.16 11.90 0.33
N GLU A 350 33.24 12.51 -0.84
CA GLU A 350 33.21 13.97 -0.98
C GLU A 350 32.04 14.42 -1.83
N VAL A 351 31.58 15.65 -1.56
CA VAL A 351 30.55 16.34 -2.33
C VAL A 351 31.14 17.67 -2.79
N VAL A 352 30.98 17.97 -4.08
CA VAL A 352 31.42 19.24 -4.64
C VAL A 352 30.21 20.11 -4.90
N LEU A 353 30.22 21.32 -4.36
CA LEU A 353 29.19 22.33 -4.60
C LEU A 353 29.78 23.47 -5.40
N ARG A 354 29.00 24.00 -6.34
CA ARG A 354 29.23 25.32 -6.92
C ARG A 354 28.44 26.34 -6.11
N VAL A 355 29.14 27.25 -5.43
CA VAL A 355 28.55 28.24 -4.53
C VAL A 355 28.74 29.66 -5.05
N ARG A 356 27.84 30.56 -4.69
CA ARG A 356 27.96 31.99 -4.98
C ARG A 356 28.34 32.75 -3.71
N ALA A 357 29.47 33.46 -3.77
CA ALA A 357 29.94 34.27 -2.65
C ALA A 357 28.96 35.40 -2.31
N ALA A 358 28.60 35.54 -1.03
CA ALA A 358 27.88 36.69 -0.49
C ALA A 358 28.86 37.75 0.05
N ALA A 359 28.45 39.02 0.08
CA ALA A 359 29.29 40.12 0.59
C ALA A 359 29.44 40.10 2.12
N ASP A 360 28.38 39.74 2.85
CA ASP A 360 28.33 39.74 4.31
C ASP A 360 27.55 38.53 4.84
N PRO A 361 27.93 38.00 6.02
CA PRO A 361 29.16 38.29 6.75
C PRO A 361 30.41 37.78 5.99
N LYS A 362 31.56 38.40 6.28
CA LYS A 362 32.83 38.04 5.63
C LYS A 362 33.30 36.67 6.09
N VAL A 363 33.42 35.74 5.17
CA VAL A 363 33.90 34.37 5.41
C VAL A 363 35.43 34.31 5.29
N ARG A 364 36.07 33.51 6.13
CA ARG A 364 37.47 33.14 5.91
C ARG A 364 37.53 32.02 4.86
N ILE A 365 38.21 32.30 3.76
CA ILE A 365 38.29 31.40 2.62
C ILE A 365 39.68 30.78 2.60
N TYR A 366 39.75 29.48 2.89
CA TYR A 366 40.97 28.69 2.74
C TYR A 366 41.06 28.11 1.33
N ASN A 367 42.09 28.51 0.59
CA ASN A 367 42.37 28.05 -0.77
C ASN A 367 43.64 27.19 -0.78
N TYR A 368 43.60 26.10 -1.54
CA TYR A 368 44.73 25.19 -1.71
C TYR A 368 44.96 24.94 -3.21
N ASN A 369 46.22 24.88 -3.64
CA ASN A 369 46.57 24.68 -5.05
C ASN A 369 46.37 23.22 -5.52
N ASP A 370 46.39 22.28 -4.57
CA ASP A 370 46.27 20.85 -4.83
C ASP A 370 45.68 20.11 -3.61
N ARG A 371 45.28 18.86 -3.85
CA ARG A 371 44.67 17.98 -2.84
C ARG A 371 45.61 17.63 -1.69
N GLU A 372 46.90 17.45 -1.97
CA GLU A 372 47.88 17.04 -0.96
C GLU A 372 48.06 18.13 0.11
N THR A 373 48.13 19.38 -0.33
CA THR A 373 48.25 20.56 0.53
C THR A 373 46.99 20.74 1.39
N ALA A 374 45.80 20.56 0.81
CA ALA A 374 44.53 20.61 1.54
C ALA A 374 44.47 19.53 2.64
N ASN A 375 44.81 18.28 2.31
CA ASN A 375 44.83 17.16 3.27
C ASN A 375 45.84 17.38 4.41
N LYS A 376 47.01 17.96 4.09
CA LYS A 376 48.03 18.25 5.10
C LYS A 376 47.57 19.34 6.06
N ALA A 377 46.90 20.37 5.56
CA ALA A 377 46.31 21.42 6.40
C ALA A 377 45.19 20.87 7.30
N LEU A 378 44.35 19.98 6.76
CA LEU A 378 43.32 19.26 7.51
C LEU A 378 43.93 18.42 8.66
N ALA A 379 44.97 17.63 8.37
CA ALA A 379 45.64 16.78 9.36
C ALA A 379 46.38 17.58 10.45
N GLN A 380 46.72 18.85 10.18
CA GLN A 380 47.39 19.74 11.11
C GLN A 380 46.43 20.60 11.93
N GLY A 381 45.10 20.46 11.76
CA GLY A 381 44.10 21.27 12.44
C GLY A 381 44.14 22.75 12.04
N ALA A 382 44.70 23.06 10.87
CA ALA A 382 44.83 24.44 10.37
C ALA A 382 43.58 24.92 9.62
N GLN A 383 42.56 24.05 9.48
CA GLN A 383 41.23 24.37 8.99
C GLN A 383 40.30 24.52 10.20
N ASN A 384 40.33 25.68 10.84
CA ASN A 384 39.19 26.15 11.63
C ASN A 384 38.43 27.14 10.78
#